data_AF-A0A0L8GK80-F1
#
_entry.id   AF-A0A0L8GK80-F1
#
_cell.length_a   1.000
_cell.length_b   1.000
_cell.length_c   1.000
_cell.angle_alpha   90.00
_cell.angle_beta   90.00
_cell.angle_gamma   90.00
#
_symmetry.space_group_name_H-M   'P 1'
#
loop_
_entity.id
_entity.type
_entity.pdbx_description
1 polymer ?
#
loop_
_entity_poly.entity_id
_entity_poly.type
_entity_poly.pdbx_seq_one_letter_code
_entity_poly.pdbx_strand_id
1 'polypeptide(L)'
;NKKIRWKEHFEDLLNRLPPDTIANIAPRNLDLNISLDPPSKFEIRKAIQLLKNGKAGGVDNILAEAMKSAIEIAVEMFQPLFSKI
;
A
#
# COMPACT_ATOMS: atom_id res chain seq x y z
N ASN A 1 -10.57 -5.24 -35.44
CA ASN A 1 -11.52 -6.05 -34.64
C ASN A 1 -11.33 -5.99 -33.13
N LYS A 2 -10.13 -6.21 -32.54
CA LYS A 2 -9.97 -6.21 -31.06
C LYS A 2 -10.41 -4.91 -30.37
N LYS A 3 -10.08 -3.73 -30.93
CA LYS A 3 -10.43 -2.43 -30.35
C LYS A 3 -11.94 -2.20 -30.27
N ILE A 4 -12.71 -2.67 -31.25
CA ILE A 4 -14.18 -2.55 -31.29
C ILE A 4 -14.80 -3.41 -30.20
N ARG A 5 -14.39 -4.69 -30.11
CA ARG A 5 -14.86 -5.61 -29.05
C ARG A 5 -14.58 -5.09 -27.64
N TRP A 6 -13.41 -4.48 -27.42
CA TRP A 6 -13.09 -3.86 -26.13
C TRP A 6 -13.94 -2.63 -25.86
N LYS A 7 -14.18 -1.79 -26.88
CA LYS A 7 -15.05 -0.62 -26.76
C LYS A 7 -16.47 -1.05 -26.36
N GLU A 8 -17.08 -1.98 -27.09
CA GLU A 8 -18.43 -2.49 -26.82
C GLU A 8 -18.53 -3.10 -25.41
N HIS A 9 -17.57 -3.94 -25.03
CA HIS A 9 -17.55 -4.56 -23.71
C HIS A 9 -17.51 -3.52 -22.57
N PHE A 10 -16.70 -2.47 -22.71
CA PHE A 10 -16.59 -1.44 -21.67
C PHE A 10 -17.74 -0.43 -21.71
N GLU A 11 -18.33 -0.16 -22.88
CA GLU A 11 -19.54 0.65 -23.01
C GLU A 11 -20.69 0.02 -22.22
N ASP A 12 -20.91 -1.28 -22.33
CA ASP A 12 -21.93 -1.98 -21.54
C ASP A 12 -21.57 -2.05 -20.05
N LEU A 13 -20.29 -2.30 -19.74
CA LEU A 13 -19.84 -2.53 -18.37
C LEU A 13 -19.88 -1.26 -17.51
N LEU A 14 -19.52 -0.11 -18.08
CA LEU A 14 -19.31 1.14 -17.34
C LEU A 14 -20.53 2.08 -17.38
N ASN A 15 -21.41 1.97 -18.39
CA ASN A 15 -22.59 2.83 -18.50
C ASN A 15 -23.84 2.21 -17.86
N ARG A 16 -23.69 1.48 -16.75
CA ARG A 16 -24.83 0.91 -16.02
C ARG A 16 -25.61 2.02 -15.33
N LEU A 17 -26.92 1.82 -15.24
CA LEU A 17 -27.78 2.68 -14.43
C LEU A 17 -27.31 2.66 -12.96
N PRO A 18 -27.50 3.77 -12.22
CA PRO A 18 -27.25 3.78 -10.78
C PRO A 18 -27.97 2.62 -10.10
N PRO A 19 -27.38 1.96 -9.10
CA PRO A 19 -28.05 0.89 -8.37
C PRO A 19 -29.36 1.41 -7.74
N ASP A 20 -30.41 0.59 -7.78
CA ASP A 20 -31.72 0.92 -7.17
C ASP A 20 -31.64 1.09 -5.65
N THR A 21 -30.60 0.52 -5.03
CA THR A 21 -30.33 0.60 -3.60
C THR A 21 -29.15 1.53 -3.32
N ILE A 22 -29.37 2.56 -2.50
CA ILE A 22 -28.29 3.35 -1.92
C ILE A 22 -27.57 2.46 -0.90
N ALA A 23 -26.24 2.38 -1.00
CA ALA A 23 -25.43 1.66 -0.04
C ALA A 23 -25.60 2.28 1.36
N ASN A 24 -26.16 1.52 2.30
CA ASN A 24 -26.25 1.92 3.70
C ASN A 24 -24.91 1.64 4.38
N ILE A 25 -23.96 2.55 4.19
CA ILE A 25 -22.65 2.50 4.83
C ILE A 25 -22.78 3.17 6.18
N ALA A 26 -22.48 2.43 7.25
CA ALA A 26 -22.42 3.01 8.59
C ALA A 26 -21.39 4.15 8.59
N PRO A 27 -21.70 5.33 9.16
CA PRO A 27 -20.71 6.37 9.33
C PRO A 27 -19.51 5.80 10.09
N ARG A 28 -18.30 6.23 9.71
CA ARG A 28 -17.05 5.81 10.37
C ARG A 28 -17.07 6.36 11.80
N ASN A 29 -17.59 5.55 12.72
CA ASN A 29 -17.75 5.90 14.14
C ASN A 29 -16.65 5.30 15.03
N LEU A 30 -15.57 4.75 14.44
CA LEU A 30 -14.43 4.26 15.20
C LEU A 30 -13.22 5.13 14.93
N ASP A 31 -12.86 5.95 15.92
CA ASP A 31 -11.46 6.20 16.18
C ASP A 31 -10.85 4.85 16.55
N LEU A 32 -10.13 4.28 15.60
CA LEU A 32 -9.37 3.06 15.84
C LEU A 32 -8.35 3.38 16.93
N ASN A 33 -8.25 2.51 17.94
CA ASN A 33 -7.19 2.61 18.94
C ASN A 33 -5.86 2.19 18.30
N ILE A 34 -5.32 3.05 17.46
CA ILE A 34 -4.04 2.92 16.77
C ILE A 34 -3.20 4.16 17.08
N SER A 35 -1.89 3.97 17.22
CA SER A 35 -0.98 5.10 17.38
C SER A 35 -0.92 5.89 16.07
N LEU A 36 -0.96 7.22 16.20
CA LEU A 36 -0.69 8.18 15.12
C LEU A 36 0.74 8.75 15.24
N ASP A 37 1.51 8.28 16.21
CA ASP A 37 2.89 8.69 16.39
C ASP A 37 3.75 8.14 15.23
N PRO A 38 4.87 8.81 14.92
CA PRO A 38 5.85 8.26 13.99
C PRO A 38 6.30 6.85 14.38
N PRO A 39 6.51 5.93 13.42
CA PRO A 39 6.98 4.59 13.69
C PRO A 39 8.27 4.57 14.50
N SER A 40 8.30 3.73 15.53
CA SER A 40 9.49 3.47 16.33
C SER A 40 10.56 2.70 15.53
N LYS A 41 11.83 2.81 15.94
CA LYS A 41 12.92 2.00 15.36
C LYS A 41 12.64 0.49 15.38
N PHE A 42 11.91 0.02 16.39
CA PHE A 42 11.50 -1.38 16.51
C PHE A 42 10.50 -1.77 15.43
N GLU A 43 9.47 -0.95 15.21
CA GLU A 43 8.47 -1.18 14.17
C GLU A 43 9.08 -1.16 12.78
N ILE A 44 9.98 -0.19 12.51
CA ILE A 44 10.71 -0.10 11.24
C ILE A 44 11.54 -1.37 11.01
N ARG A 45 12.31 -1.80 12.02
CA ARG A 45 13.11 -3.04 11.96
C ARG A 45 12.21 -4.25 11.66
N LYS A 46 11.12 -4.38 12.40
CA LYS A 46 10.17 -5.50 12.25
C LYS A 46 9.54 -5.51 10.86
N ALA A 47 9.16 -4.35 10.33
CA ALA A 47 8.61 -4.22 8.99
C ALA A 47 9.61 -4.66 7.90
N ILE A 48 10.87 -4.25 8.00
CA ILE A 48 11.94 -4.67 7.07
C ILE A 48 12.15 -6.19 7.13
N GLN A 49 12.15 -6.79 8.33
CA GLN A 49 12.28 -8.24 8.49
C GLN A 49 11.11 -9.01 7.88
N LEU A 50 9.90 -8.45 7.92
CA LEU A 50 8.68 -9.04 7.36
C LEU A 50 8.59 -8.95 5.83
N LEU A 51 9.48 -8.21 5.16
CA LEU A 51 9.52 -8.17 3.69
C LEU A 51 9.68 -9.58 3.12
N LYS A 52 9.01 -9.89 2.01
CA LYS A 52 9.10 -11.21 1.38
C LYS A 52 10.35 -11.27 0.50
N ASN A 53 11.14 -12.31 0.71
CA ASN A 53 12.29 -12.65 -0.14
C ASN A 53 11.83 -13.15 -1.52
N GLY A 54 12.71 -13.09 -2.52
CA GLY A 54 12.49 -13.58 -3.88
C GLY A 54 11.48 -12.74 -4.68
N LYS A 55 11.28 -11.47 -4.27
CA LYS A 55 10.45 -10.51 -5.01
C LYS A 55 11.35 -9.63 -5.88
N ALA A 56 10.84 -9.28 -7.06
CA ALA A 56 11.51 -8.30 -7.91
C ALA A 56 11.60 -6.96 -7.18
N GLY A 57 12.72 -6.25 -7.36
CA GLY A 57 12.87 -4.90 -6.85
C GLY A 57 11.86 -3.95 -7.50
N GLY A 58 11.61 -2.83 -6.84
CA GLY A 58 10.79 -1.77 -7.40
C GLY A 58 11.51 -1.03 -8.53
N VAL A 59 11.07 0.19 -8.83
CA VAL A 59 11.73 1.09 -9.80
C VAL A 59 13.18 1.41 -9.38
N ASP A 60 13.47 1.33 -8.08
CA ASP A 60 14.80 1.48 -7.50
C ASP A 60 15.71 0.24 -7.68
N ASN A 61 15.16 -0.87 -8.17
CA ASN A 61 15.82 -2.18 -8.29
C ASN A 61 16.36 -2.74 -6.95
N ILE A 62 15.85 -2.26 -5.81
CA ILE A 62 16.30 -2.72 -4.50
C ILE A 62 15.52 -3.98 -4.11
N LEU A 63 16.23 -5.06 -3.80
CA LEU A 63 15.65 -6.31 -3.33
C LEU A 63 15.37 -6.25 -1.82
N ALA A 64 14.36 -7.01 -1.37
CA ALA A 64 14.03 -7.13 0.05
C ALA A 64 15.22 -7.66 0.88
N GLU A 65 15.99 -8.57 0.31
CA GLU A 65 17.19 -9.15 0.91
C GLU A 65 18.28 -8.11 1.15
N ALA A 66 18.45 -7.17 0.21
CA ALA A 66 19.39 -6.07 0.37
C ALA A 66 18.98 -5.16 1.53
N MET A 67 17.69 -4.81 1.63
CA MET A 67 17.17 -4.03 2.76
C MET A 67 17.34 -4.76 4.10
N LYS A 68 17.12 -6.08 4.13
CA LYS A 68 17.34 -6.90 5.35
C LYS A 68 18.81 -6.99 5.73
N SER A 69 19.72 -7.05 4.76
CA SER A 69 21.16 -7.06 5.02
C SER A 69 21.66 -5.71 5.54
N ALA A 70 21.00 -4.61 5.19
CA ALA A 70 21.34 -3.25 5.60
C ALA A 70 20.42 -2.71 6.70
N ILE A 71 19.83 -3.58 7.52
CA ILE A 71 18.69 -3.23 8.39
C ILE A 71 19.00 -2.12 9.40
N GLU A 72 20.20 -2.10 10.00
CA GLU A 72 20.58 -1.04 10.95
C GLU A 72 20.64 0.33 10.27
N ILE A 73 21.31 0.38 9.11
CA ILE A 73 21.44 1.60 8.30
C ILE A 73 20.05 2.08 7.87
N ALA A 74 19.20 1.16 7.38
CA ALA A 74 17.85 1.49 6.96
C ALA A 74 17.00 2.05 8.12
N VAL A 75 17.10 1.45 9.32
CA VAL A 75 16.39 1.95 10.52
C VAL A 75 16.85 3.36 10.89
N GLU A 76 18.15 3.62 10.86
CA GLU A 76 18.72 4.95 11.16
C GLU A 76 18.34 6.00 10.12
N MET A 77 18.26 5.63 8.85
CA MET A 77 17.81 6.53 7.77
C MET A 77 16.31 6.81 7.84
N PHE A 78 15.48 5.80 8.10
CA PHE A 78 14.03 5.94 8.06
C PHE A 78 13.44 6.64 9.28
N GLN A 79 14.00 6.47 10.48
CA GLN A 79 13.46 7.10 11.69
C GLN A 79 13.35 8.64 11.59
N PRO A 80 14.38 9.40 11.19
CA PRO A 80 14.27 10.85 11.03
C PRO A 80 13.41 11.25 9.83
N LEU A 81 13.22 10.39 8.82
CA LEU A 81 12.32 10.66 7.70
C LEU A 81 10.86 10.57 8.13
N PHE A 82 10.48 9.51 8.85
CA PHE A 82 9.11 9.35 9.33
C PHE A 82 8.73 10.35 10.42
N SER A 83 9.70 10.88 11.17
CA SER A 83 9.44 11.89 12.20
C SER A 83 9.17 13.30 11.65
N LYS A 84 9.30 13.52 10.35
CA LYS A 84 9.15 14.82 9.68
C LYS A 84 7.86 14.97 8.87
N ILE A 85 7.07 13.90 8.80
CA ILE A 85 5.77 13.87 8.13
C ILE A 85 4.72 14.33 9.14
#